data_AF-A0A9D6YG79-F1
#
_entry.id   AF-A0A9D6YG79-F1
#
_cell.length_a   1.000
_cell.length_b   1.000
_cell.length_c   1.000
_cell.angle_alpha   90.00
_cell.angle_beta   90.00
_cell.angle_gamma   90.00
#
_symmetry.space_group_name_H-M   'P 1'
#
loop_
_entity.id
_entity.type
_entity.pdbx_description
1 polymer ?
#
loop_
_entity_poly.entity_id
_entity_poly.type
_entity_poly.pdbx_seq_one_letter_code
_entity_poly.pdbx_strand_id
1 'polypeptide(L)'
;MNSLWARLLDTAAQKLPSAVLDTWVRPCRLLAVEGDHLQIGAPNRFARDWLVKHHLEALQSAARDCIGGHPRVSVVVDEDAPAPAAPTAPPGRAPVADGLNPRYTFDSFVVGSSNQFAQAACQAVAELPSRAYNPLFIYGGVGLGKTHLLHAVGHQSARLFPGMAVVYLSSERFTNDLINAIRYDRTAEFRA
;
A
#
# COMPACT_ATOMS: atom_id res chain seq x y z
N MET A 1 -1.83 -3.11 32.14
CA MET A 1 -1.21 -2.88 30.81
C MET A 1 -2.23 -2.90 29.67
N ASN A 2 -3.05 -3.95 29.53
CA ASN A 2 -4.01 -4.05 28.40
C ASN A 2 -5.05 -2.90 28.32
N SER A 3 -5.54 -2.39 29.45
CA SER A 3 -6.51 -1.28 29.47
C SER A 3 -5.92 0.07 29.04
N LEU A 4 -4.63 0.30 29.31
CA LEU A 4 -3.96 1.54 28.94
C LEU A 4 -3.63 1.56 27.44
N TRP A 5 -3.16 0.43 26.90
CA TRP A 5 -2.91 0.30 25.47
C TRP A 5 -4.19 0.45 24.64
N ALA A 6 -5.30 -0.14 25.07
CA ALA A 6 -6.60 0.03 24.41
C ALA A 6 -7.04 1.51 24.37
N ARG A 7 -6.92 2.23 25.49
CA ARG A 7 -7.23 3.66 25.55
C ARG A 7 -6.32 4.52 24.67
N LEU A 8 -5.03 4.15 24.60
CA LEU A 8 -4.06 4.82 23.72
C LEU A 8 -4.44 4.60 22.25
N LEU A 9 -4.81 3.38 21.86
CA LEU A 9 -5.29 3.08 20.50
C LEU A 9 -6.57 3.86 20.16
N ASP A 10 -7.54 3.93 21.06
CA ASP A 10 -8.78 4.68 20.83
C ASP A 10 -8.52 6.18 20.65
N THR A 11 -7.60 6.74 21.45
CA THR A 11 -7.22 8.16 21.35
C THR A 11 -6.39 8.41 20.09
N ALA A 12 -5.50 7.48 19.74
CA ALA A 12 -4.71 7.55 18.50
C ALA A 12 -5.60 7.42 17.26
N ALA A 13 -6.69 6.65 17.31
CA ALA A 13 -7.66 6.51 16.22
C ALA A 13 -8.41 7.82 15.91
N GLN A 14 -8.51 8.75 16.87
CA GLN A 14 -9.05 10.09 16.64
C GLN A 14 -8.06 11.03 15.94
N LYS A 15 -6.76 10.71 16.00
CA LYS A 15 -5.66 11.57 15.53
C LYS A 15 -4.94 11.03 14.29
N LEU A 16 -5.10 9.75 13.97
CA LEU A 16 -4.42 9.06 12.87
C LEU A 16 -5.44 8.48 11.89
N PRO A 17 -5.13 8.46 10.58
CA PRO A 17 -5.92 7.72 9.60
C PRO A 17 -6.00 6.23 9.97
N SER A 18 -7.16 5.60 9.71
CA SER A 18 -7.38 4.17 10.00
C SER A 18 -6.32 3.26 9.38
N ALA A 19 -5.92 3.54 8.14
CA ALA A 19 -4.86 2.80 7.45
C ALA A 19 -3.52 2.84 8.21
N VAL A 20 -3.17 3.98 8.80
CA VAL A 20 -1.94 4.12 9.61
C VAL A 20 -2.07 3.37 10.92
N LEU A 21 -3.22 3.50 11.59
CA LEU A 21 -3.49 2.84 12.85
C LEU A 21 -3.41 1.31 12.72
N ASP A 22 -4.11 0.75 11.74
CA ASP A 22 -4.20 -0.70 11.54
C ASP A 22 -2.86 -1.30 11.10
N THR A 23 -2.10 -0.55 10.32
CA THR A 23 -0.82 -1.01 9.77
C THR A 23 0.34 -0.89 10.75
N TRP A 24 0.46 0.25 11.44
CA TRP A 24 1.69 0.60 12.16
C TRP A 24 1.50 0.61 13.66
N VAL A 25 0.32 0.99 14.14
CA VAL A 25 0.09 1.17 15.59
C VAL A 25 -0.48 -0.10 16.23
N ARG A 26 -1.51 -0.71 15.64
CA ARG A 26 -2.11 -1.96 16.15
C ARG A 26 -1.14 -3.12 16.30
N PRO A 27 -0.16 -3.34 15.39
CA PRO A 27 0.81 -4.42 15.55
C PRO A 27 1.85 -4.17 16.64
N CYS A 28 1.93 -2.95 17.17
CA CYS A 28 2.77 -2.65 18.32
C CYS A 28 2.12 -3.11 19.62
N ARG A 29 2.92 -3.28 20.66
CA ARG A 29 2.44 -3.51 22.02
C ARG A 29 3.13 -2.59 23.02
N LEU A 30 2.46 -2.34 24.13
CA LEU A 30 3.05 -1.60 25.25
C LEU A 30 3.95 -2.53 26.06
N LEU A 31 5.26 -2.31 26.01
CA LEU A 31 6.27 -3.15 26.68
C LEU A 31 6.45 -2.77 28.14
N ALA A 32 6.60 -1.47 28.41
CA ALA A 32 6.86 -0.96 29.76
C ALA A 32 6.15 0.38 29.98
N VAL A 33 5.81 0.63 31.24
CA VAL A 33 5.29 1.92 31.73
C VAL A 33 6.01 2.22 33.03
N GLU A 34 6.98 3.15 32.97
CA GLU A 34 7.79 3.56 34.11
C GLU A 34 7.51 5.02 34.42
N GLY A 35 6.65 5.28 35.40
CA GLY A 35 6.27 6.65 35.77
C GLY A 35 5.61 7.41 34.62
N ASP A 36 6.32 8.39 34.06
CA ASP A 36 5.92 9.19 32.90
C ASP A 36 6.46 8.67 31.56
N HIS A 37 7.16 7.53 31.54
CA HIS A 37 7.75 6.97 30.33
C HIS A 37 6.97 5.73 29.85
N LEU A 38 6.48 5.77 28.61
CA LEU A 38 5.87 4.66 27.91
C LEU A 38 6.81 4.10 26.84
N GLN A 39 7.02 2.79 26.90
CA GLN A 39 7.80 2.06 25.91
C GLN A 39 6.89 1.24 25.00
N ILE A 40 6.87 1.59 23.72
CA ILE A 40 6.09 0.89 22.69
C ILE A 40 7.04 -0.03 21.92
N GLY A 41 6.72 -1.31 21.89
CA GLY A 41 7.42 -2.32 21.10
C GLY A 41 6.83 -2.40 19.70
N ALA A 42 7.63 -2.07 18.69
CA ALA A 42 7.30 -2.22 17.29
C ALA A 42 7.76 -3.58 16.76
N PRO A 43 7.02 -4.18 15.80
CA PRO A 43 7.27 -5.55 15.36
C PRO A 43 8.60 -5.73 14.58
N ASN A 44 9.17 -4.66 14.04
CA ASN A 44 10.45 -4.70 13.34
C ASN A 44 11.12 -3.31 13.36
N ARG A 45 12.40 -3.26 12.94
CA ARG A 45 13.21 -2.03 12.90
C ARG A 45 12.58 -0.95 12.03
N PHE A 46 12.03 -1.30 10.87
CA PHE A 46 11.43 -0.32 9.99
C PHE A 46 10.19 0.33 10.62
N ALA A 47 9.28 -0.47 11.17
CA ALA A 47 8.08 0.03 11.85
C ALA A 47 8.46 0.97 13.00
N ARG A 48 9.51 0.62 13.76
CA ARG A 48 10.10 1.51 14.77
C ARG A 48 10.55 2.83 14.15
N ASP A 49 11.39 2.79 13.13
CA ASP A 49 11.98 3.99 12.53
C ASP A 49 10.91 4.87 11.86
N TRP A 50 9.91 4.27 11.23
CA TRP A 50 8.80 4.96 10.59
C TRP A 50 7.88 5.65 11.61
N LEU A 51 7.50 4.95 12.69
CA LEU A 51 6.71 5.53 13.77
C LEU A 51 7.45 6.67 14.46
N VAL A 52 8.74 6.50 14.75
CA VAL A 52 9.59 7.54 15.34
C VAL A 52 9.67 8.76 14.42
N LYS A 53 9.83 8.56 13.12
CA LYS A 53 10.03 9.65 12.16
C LYS A 53 8.75 10.41 11.81
N HIS A 54 7.62 9.71 11.68
CA HIS A 54 6.40 10.29 11.12
C HIS A 54 5.25 10.48 12.11
N HIS A 55 5.20 9.69 13.19
CA HIS A 55 4.03 9.64 14.08
C HIS A 55 4.35 9.70 15.57
N LEU A 56 5.60 10.02 15.95
CA LEU A 56 6.00 10.13 17.34
C LEU A 56 5.22 11.22 18.09
N GLU A 57 5.02 12.38 17.47
CA GLU A 57 4.26 13.49 18.06
C GLU A 57 2.80 13.11 18.31
N ALA A 58 2.18 12.40 17.37
CA ALA A 58 0.80 11.91 17.51
C ALA A 58 0.69 10.90 18.66
N LEU A 59 1.66 9.98 18.79
CA LEU A 59 1.71 9.01 19.88
C LEU A 59 1.94 9.69 21.25
N GLN A 60 2.84 10.67 21.34
CA GLN A 60 3.06 11.46 22.57
C GLN A 60 1.80 12.25 22.94
N SER A 61 1.15 12.88 21.97
CA SER A 61 -0.10 13.60 22.17
C SER A 61 -1.23 12.67 22.65
N ALA A 62 -1.35 11.46 22.07
CA ALA A 62 -2.33 10.47 22.53
C ALA A 62 -2.03 9.95 23.95
N ALA A 63 -0.75 9.73 24.27
CA ALA A 63 -0.33 9.33 25.62
C ALA A 63 -0.64 10.42 26.65
N ARG A 64 -0.44 11.70 26.28
CA ARG A 64 -0.76 12.86 27.12
C ARG A 64 -2.22 12.94 27.49
N ASP A 65 -3.12 12.69 26.55
CA ASP A 65 -4.56 12.70 26.82
C ASP A 65 -5.00 11.49 27.65
N CYS A 66 -4.28 10.37 27.57
CA CYS A 66 -4.61 9.15 28.32
C CYS A 66 -4.21 9.23 29.80
N ILE A 67 -3.00 9.74 30.08
CA ILE A 67 -2.35 9.65 31.40
C ILE A 67 -2.24 11.03 32.07
N GLY A 68 -2.34 12.11 31.30
CA GLY A 68 -2.05 13.47 31.76
C GLY A 68 -0.55 13.76 31.83
N GLY A 69 -0.19 15.01 32.13
CA GLY A 69 1.22 15.43 32.29
C GLY A 69 1.98 15.60 30.97
N HIS A 70 3.25 15.19 30.93
CA HIS A 70 4.12 15.24 29.75
C HIS A 70 4.81 13.89 29.54
N PRO A 71 4.05 12.83 29.21
CA PRO A 71 4.64 11.51 29.12
C PRO A 71 5.64 11.42 27.96
N ARG A 72 6.80 10.81 28.23
CA ARG A 72 7.78 10.47 27.20
C ARG A 72 7.37 9.15 26.55
N VAL A 73 7.35 9.12 25.22
CA VAL A 73 7.10 7.90 24.45
C VAL A 73 8.37 7.51 23.72
N SER A 74 8.84 6.29 23.93
CA SER A 74 9.93 5.69 23.16
C SER A 74 9.43 4.47 22.40
N VAL A 75 9.82 4.36 21.13
CA VAL A 75 9.54 3.18 20.31
C VAL A 75 10.82 2.35 20.16
N VAL A 76 10.75 1.09 20.57
CA VAL A 76 11.84 0.11 20.45
C VAL A 76 11.40 -1.07 19.61
N VAL A 77 12.35 -1.83 19.08
CA VAL A 77 12.02 -3.10 18.42
C VAL A 77 11.70 -4.13 19.48
N ASP A 78 10.60 -4.83 19.30
CA ASP A 78 10.16 -5.89 20.18
C ASP A 78 10.75 -7.23 19.73
N GLU A 79 11.82 -7.66 20.40
CA GLU A 79 12.53 -8.92 20.06
C GLU A 79 11.72 -10.16 20.44
N ASP A 80 10.80 -10.05 21.40
CA ASP A 80 9.90 -11.11 21.85
C ASP A 80 8.56 -11.10 21.07
N ALA A 81 8.41 -10.25 20.05
CA ALA A 81 7.24 -10.29 19.19
C ALA A 81 7.26 -11.60 18.39
N PRO A 82 6.15 -12.39 18.38
CA PRO A 82 6.08 -13.55 17.50
C PRO A 82 6.29 -13.07 16.06
N ALA A 83 7.29 -13.65 15.38
CA ALA A 83 7.54 -13.36 13.97
C ALA A 83 6.21 -13.44 13.22
N PRO A 84 5.77 -12.34 12.58
CA PRO A 84 4.42 -12.31 12.05
C PRO A 84 4.36 -13.38 10.96
N ALA A 85 3.45 -14.35 11.15
CA ALA A 85 3.32 -15.48 10.23
C ALA A 85 3.09 -14.92 8.83
N ALA A 86 4.04 -15.19 7.94
CA ALA A 86 3.93 -14.73 6.58
C ALA A 86 2.66 -15.30 5.95
N PRO A 87 1.83 -14.50 5.26
CA PRO A 87 0.89 -15.08 4.33
C PRO A 87 1.71 -15.93 3.35
N THR A 88 1.42 -17.24 3.30
CA THR A 88 2.00 -18.14 2.31
C THR A 88 1.67 -17.58 0.94
N ALA A 89 2.69 -17.08 0.23
CA ALA A 89 2.57 -16.64 -1.15
C ALA A 89 1.99 -17.82 -1.95
N PRO A 90 0.95 -17.61 -2.78
CA PRO A 90 0.58 -18.63 -3.74
C PRO A 90 1.81 -18.96 -4.61
N PRO A 91 2.07 -20.23 -4.92
CA PRO A 91 3.22 -20.62 -5.72
C PRO A 91 3.16 -19.92 -7.08
N GLY A 92 4.33 -19.46 -7.52
CA GLY A 92 4.53 -18.70 -8.75
C GLY A 92 3.73 -19.25 -9.93
N ARG A 93 2.86 -18.41 -10.48
CA ARG A 93 2.22 -18.64 -11.77
C ARG A 93 2.80 -17.65 -12.77
N ALA A 94 3.19 -18.17 -13.92
CA ALA A 94 3.66 -17.41 -15.07
C ALA A 94 2.70 -16.23 -15.38
N PRO A 95 3.21 -15.12 -15.95
CA PRO A 95 2.45 -13.88 -16.07
C PRO A 95 1.42 -14.02 -17.20
N VAL A 96 0.23 -14.50 -16.86
CA VAL A 96 -0.92 -14.48 -17.76
C VAL A 96 -1.94 -13.56 -17.14
N ALA A 97 -1.83 -12.26 -17.46
CA ALA A 97 -2.91 -11.27 -17.32
C ALA A 97 -3.69 -11.32 -15.98
N ASP A 98 -3.04 -11.67 -14.88
CA ASP A 98 -3.72 -11.97 -13.62
C ASP A 98 -4.22 -10.64 -13.02
N GLY A 99 -5.51 -10.36 -13.23
CA GLY A 99 -6.16 -9.12 -12.83
C GLY A 99 -6.69 -8.24 -13.97
N LEU A 100 -6.49 -8.61 -15.24
CA LEU A 100 -7.16 -7.92 -16.36
C LEU A 100 -8.60 -8.42 -16.53
N ASN A 101 -9.55 -7.49 -16.61
CA ASN A 101 -10.96 -7.78 -16.86
C ASN A 101 -11.14 -8.08 -18.35
N PRO A 102 -11.64 -9.27 -18.75
CA PRO A 102 -11.77 -9.65 -20.17
C PRO A 102 -12.77 -8.80 -20.94
N ARG A 103 -13.65 -8.04 -20.26
CA ARG A 103 -14.62 -7.15 -20.91
C ARG A 103 -14.02 -5.82 -21.36
N TYR A 104 -12.86 -5.45 -20.83
CA TYR A 104 -12.25 -4.15 -21.07
C TYR A 104 -11.16 -4.23 -22.15
N THR A 105 -11.60 -4.32 -23.40
CA THR A 105 -10.73 -4.36 -24.58
C THR A 105 -10.91 -3.09 -25.42
N PHE A 106 -9.99 -2.82 -26.36
CA PHE A 106 -10.18 -1.70 -27.28
C PHE A 106 -11.44 -1.88 -28.15
N ASP A 107 -11.75 -3.12 -28.54
CA ASP A 107 -12.91 -3.45 -29.37
C ASP A 107 -14.25 -3.10 -28.69
N SER A 108 -14.31 -3.19 -27.36
CA SER A 108 -15.50 -2.84 -26.58
C SER A 108 -15.53 -1.37 -26.12
N PHE A 109 -14.49 -0.59 -26.43
CA PHE A 109 -14.40 0.81 -26.02
C PHE A 109 -14.99 1.74 -27.10
N VAL A 110 -16.06 2.47 -26.75
CA VAL A 110 -16.71 3.39 -27.68
C VAL A 110 -15.90 4.68 -27.79
N VAL A 111 -15.37 4.94 -28.99
CA VAL A 111 -14.59 6.14 -29.31
C VAL A 111 -15.50 7.29 -29.71
N GLY A 112 -15.24 8.47 -29.13
CA GLY A 112 -15.89 9.73 -29.48
C GLY A 112 -14.91 10.89 -29.39
N SER A 113 -15.31 12.09 -29.84
CA SER A 113 -14.44 13.27 -29.88
C SER A 113 -13.76 13.61 -28.53
N SER A 114 -14.43 13.31 -27.42
CA SER A 114 -13.93 13.59 -26.07
C SER A 114 -12.88 12.59 -25.56
N ASN A 115 -12.77 11.40 -26.16
CA ASN A 115 -11.87 10.34 -25.68
C ASN A 115 -10.94 9.77 -26.78
N GLN A 116 -11.11 10.21 -28.03
CA GLN A 116 -10.33 9.74 -29.19
C GLN A 116 -8.83 9.91 -28.98
N PHE A 117 -8.40 11.06 -28.45
CA PHE A 117 -6.97 11.30 -28.19
C PHE A 117 -6.39 10.33 -27.15
N ALA A 118 -7.11 10.12 -26.04
CA ALA A 118 -6.67 9.19 -24.99
C ALA A 118 -6.61 7.75 -25.51
N GLN A 119 -7.62 7.33 -26.28
CA GLN A 119 -7.67 6.00 -26.86
C GLN A 119 -6.55 5.78 -27.89
N ALA A 120 -6.28 6.75 -28.76
CA ALA A 120 -5.18 6.67 -29.73
C ALA A 120 -3.80 6.60 -29.04
N ALA A 121 -3.60 7.39 -27.97
CA ALA A 121 -2.37 7.31 -27.17
C ALA A 121 -2.20 5.93 -26.51
N CYS A 122 -3.30 5.35 -26.01
CA CYS A 122 -3.29 3.99 -25.45
C CYS A 122 -2.94 2.92 -26.50
N GLN A 123 -3.50 3.01 -27.71
CA GLN A 123 -3.15 2.11 -28.81
C GLN A 123 -1.67 2.22 -29.17
N ALA A 124 -1.14 3.44 -29.31
CA ALA A 124 0.27 3.66 -29.63
C ALA A 124 1.21 3.03 -28.57
N VAL A 125 0.87 3.13 -27.29
CA VAL A 125 1.64 2.49 -26.20
C VAL A 125 1.53 0.98 -26.24
N ALA A 126 0.36 0.43 -26.57
CA ALA A 126 0.18 -1.01 -26.68
C ALA A 126 0.91 -1.61 -27.89
N GLU A 127 1.03 -0.87 -28.99
CA GLU A 127 1.72 -1.30 -30.22
C GLU A 127 3.22 -1.09 -30.18
N LEU A 128 3.68 -0.03 -29.50
CA LEU A 128 5.09 0.32 -29.36
C LEU A 128 5.46 0.55 -27.88
N PRO A 129 5.42 -0.50 -27.03
CA PRO A 129 5.71 -0.38 -25.60
C PRO A 129 7.06 0.30 -25.35
N SER A 130 7.09 1.24 -24.41
CA SER A 130 8.24 2.06 -24.04
C SER A 130 8.83 2.97 -25.13
N ARG A 131 8.38 2.89 -26.39
CA ARG A 131 8.88 3.73 -27.50
C ARG A 131 7.94 4.86 -27.87
N ALA A 132 6.62 4.62 -27.83
CA ALA A 132 5.64 5.68 -28.06
C ALA A 132 5.65 6.69 -26.91
N TYR A 133 5.40 6.21 -25.68
CA TYR A 133 5.42 7.00 -24.45
C TYR A 133 5.90 6.14 -23.26
N ASN A 134 6.68 6.74 -22.36
CA ASN A 134 7.02 6.14 -21.07
C ASN A 134 7.35 7.25 -20.05
N PRO A 135 6.48 7.55 -19.07
CA PRO A 135 5.19 6.90 -18.80
C PRO A 135 4.04 7.42 -19.67
N LEU A 136 2.95 6.64 -19.76
CA LEU A 136 1.63 7.11 -20.20
C LEU A 136 0.78 7.42 -18.96
N PHE A 137 0.22 8.63 -18.88
CA PHE A 137 -0.62 9.07 -17.76
C PHE A 137 -2.01 9.50 -18.26
N ILE A 138 -3.05 8.83 -17.79
CA ILE A 138 -4.46 9.10 -18.17
C ILE A 138 -5.20 9.67 -16.96
N TYR A 139 -5.82 10.83 -17.13
CA TYR A 139 -6.64 11.48 -16.10
C TYR A 139 -8.00 11.92 -16.64
N GLY A 140 -8.94 12.16 -15.74
CA GLY A 140 -10.31 12.55 -16.08
C GLY A 140 -11.30 12.17 -14.97
N GLY A 141 -12.53 12.68 -15.07
CA GLY A 141 -13.62 12.39 -14.13
C GLY A 141 -13.98 10.91 -13.98
N VAL A 142 -14.84 10.61 -13.01
CA VAL A 142 -15.36 9.26 -12.78
C VAL A 142 -16.13 8.75 -14.00
N GLY A 143 -16.06 7.45 -14.29
CA GLY A 143 -16.81 6.83 -15.39
C GLY A 143 -16.32 7.14 -16.81
N LEU A 144 -15.27 7.94 -16.99
CA LEU A 144 -14.77 8.32 -18.33
C LEU A 144 -13.84 7.27 -18.99
N GLY A 145 -13.87 6.02 -18.53
CA GLY A 145 -13.16 4.93 -19.22
C GLY A 145 -11.67 4.74 -18.90
N LYS A 146 -11.10 5.46 -17.93
CA LYS A 146 -9.68 5.33 -17.52
C LYS A 146 -9.27 3.87 -17.25
N THR A 147 -10.05 3.18 -16.41
CA THR A 147 -9.80 1.78 -16.05
C THR A 147 -9.97 0.86 -17.27
N HIS A 148 -10.95 1.13 -18.13
CA HIS A 148 -11.16 0.35 -19.34
C HIS A 148 -9.95 0.46 -20.28
N LEU A 149 -9.48 1.68 -20.54
CA LEU A 149 -8.33 1.93 -21.40
C LEU A 149 -7.05 1.26 -20.87
N LEU A 150 -6.81 1.35 -19.56
CA LEU A 150 -5.64 0.71 -18.94
C LEU A 150 -5.65 -0.82 -19.10
N HIS A 151 -6.82 -1.45 -18.97
CA HIS A 151 -6.99 -2.88 -19.22
C HIS A 151 -6.83 -3.24 -20.69
N ALA A 152 -7.37 -2.42 -21.58
CA ALA A 152 -7.28 -2.62 -23.03
C ALA A 152 -5.83 -2.58 -23.52
N VAL A 153 -5.01 -1.66 -22.98
CA VAL A 153 -3.56 -1.63 -23.23
C VAL A 153 -2.90 -2.95 -22.82
N GLY A 154 -3.22 -3.46 -21.62
CA GLY A 154 -2.67 -4.72 -21.13
C GLY A 154 -3.02 -5.91 -22.02
N HIS A 155 -4.31 -6.06 -22.39
CA HIS A 155 -4.76 -7.12 -23.30
C HIS A 155 -4.09 -7.03 -24.66
N GLN A 156 -4.02 -5.83 -25.22
CA GLN A 156 -3.44 -5.62 -26.54
C GLN A 156 -1.93 -5.88 -26.53
N SER A 157 -1.22 -5.45 -25.50
CA SER A 157 0.22 -5.70 -25.34
C SER A 157 0.52 -7.20 -25.22
N ALA A 158 -0.25 -7.92 -24.38
CA ALA A 158 -0.10 -9.37 -24.23
C ALA A 158 -0.41 -10.13 -25.53
N ARG A 159 -1.34 -9.63 -26.35
CA ARG A 159 -1.69 -10.20 -27.65
C ARG A 159 -0.61 -9.99 -28.71
N LEU A 160 -0.05 -8.77 -28.78
CA LEU A 160 0.95 -8.39 -29.77
C LEU A 160 2.35 -8.93 -29.44
N PHE A 161 2.65 -9.11 -28.16
CA PHE A 161 3.96 -9.56 -27.68
C PHE A 161 3.84 -10.83 -26.82
N PRO A 162 3.68 -12.02 -27.43
CA PRO A 162 3.66 -13.29 -26.71
C PRO A 162 4.97 -13.47 -25.93
N GLY A 163 4.89 -13.42 -24.59
CA GLY A 163 6.04 -13.48 -23.69
C GLY A 163 6.33 -12.19 -22.92
N MET A 164 5.64 -11.08 -23.23
CA MET A 164 5.67 -9.88 -22.40
C MET A 164 4.96 -10.12 -21.06
N ALA A 165 5.65 -9.85 -19.96
CA ALA A 165 5.03 -9.86 -18.64
C ALA A 165 4.17 -8.60 -18.46
N VAL A 166 2.85 -8.78 -18.39
CA VAL A 166 1.89 -7.69 -18.18
C VAL A 166 1.33 -7.80 -16.76
N VAL A 167 1.46 -6.73 -15.99
CA VAL A 167 0.95 -6.63 -14.61
C VAL A 167 -0.01 -5.47 -14.51
N TYR A 168 -1.21 -5.73 -13.97
CA TYR A 168 -2.17 -4.70 -13.61
C TYR A 168 -2.30 -4.61 -12.09
N LEU A 169 -2.21 -3.39 -11.55
CA LEU A 169 -2.21 -3.15 -10.12
C LEU A 169 -2.92 -1.83 -9.80
N SER A 170 -3.77 -1.82 -8.77
CA SER A 170 -4.31 -0.58 -8.23
C SER A 170 -3.30 0.06 -7.28
N SER A 171 -3.32 1.39 -7.16
CA SER A 171 -2.46 2.10 -6.19
C SER A 171 -2.68 1.64 -4.75
N GLU A 172 -3.93 1.29 -4.41
CA GLU A 172 -4.27 0.72 -3.10
C GLU A 172 -3.61 -0.64 -2.88
N ARG A 173 -3.72 -1.56 -3.86
CA ARG A 173 -3.08 -2.87 -3.76
C ARG A 173 -1.56 -2.75 -3.70
N PHE A 174 -0.96 -1.90 -4.55
CA PHE A 174 0.48 -1.60 -4.48
C PHE A 174 0.89 -1.12 -3.09
N THR A 175 0.12 -0.19 -2.51
CA THR A 175 0.40 0.36 -1.19
C THR A 175 0.30 -0.72 -0.10
N ASN A 176 -0.74 -1.55 -0.14
CA ASN A 176 -0.93 -2.66 0.80
C ASN A 176 0.16 -3.73 0.67
N ASP A 177 0.54 -4.10 -0.56
CA ASP A 177 1.59 -5.09 -0.82
C ASP A 177 2.95 -4.56 -0.35
N LEU A 178 3.25 -3.28 -0.58
CA LEU A 178 4.46 -2.62 -0.07
C LEU A 178 4.47 -2.57 1.47
N ILE A 179 3.35 -2.19 2.07
CA ILE A 179 3.17 -2.17 3.53
C ILE A 179 3.46 -3.55 4.12
N ASN A 180 2.88 -4.61 3.55
CA ASN A 180 3.09 -5.97 4.00
C ASN A 180 4.55 -6.39 3.80
N ALA A 181 5.14 -6.12 2.64
CA ALA A 181 6.54 -6.43 2.38
C ALA A 181 7.47 -5.79 3.42
N ILE A 182 7.16 -4.58 3.87
CA ILE A 182 7.90 -3.92 4.95
C ILE A 182 7.62 -4.58 6.30
N ARG A 183 6.36 -4.88 6.62
CA ARG A 183 5.96 -5.52 7.87
C ARG A 183 6.64 -6.89 8.08
N TYR A 184 6.80 -7.65 7.02
CA TYR A 184 7.36 -9.00 7.03
C TYR A 184 8.84 -9.08 6.60
N ASP A 185 9.53 -7.94 6.47
CA ASP A 185 10.93 -7.86 6.01
C ASP A 185 11.20 -8.54 4.65
N ARG A 186 10.22 -8.47 3.75
CA ARG A 186 10.23 -9.02 2.38
C ARG A 186 10.31 -7.95 1.30
N THR A 187 10.91 -6.81 1.61
CA THR A 187 11.02 -5.70 0.65
C THR A 187 11.84 -6.09 -0.60
N ALA A 188 12.78 -7.03 -0.47
CA ALA A 188 13.53 -7.56 -1.61
C ALA A 188 12.64 -8.34 -2.58
N GLU A 189 11.73 -9.18 -2.07
CA GLU A 189 10.78 -9.95 -2.87
C GLU A 189 9.77 -9.03 -3.60
N PHE A 190 9.34 -7.95 -2.95
CA PHE A 190 8.42 -6.98 -3.56
C PHE A 190 9.04 -6.20 -4.74
N ARG A 191 10.36 -6.04 -4.76
CA ARG A 191 11.09 -5.32 -5.82
C ARG A 191 11.47 -6.19 -7.00
N ALA A 192 11.48 -7.51 -6.82
CA ALA A 192 11.88 -8.49 -7.83
C ALA A 192 10.74 -8.73 -8.83
#